data_AF-A0A1Q7S4E0-F1
#
_entry.id   AF-A0A1Q7S4E0-F1
#
_cell.length_a   1.000
_cell.length_b   1.000
_cell.length_c   1.000
_cell.angle_alpha   90.00
_cell.angle_beta   90.00
_cell.angle_gamma   90.00
#
_symmetry.space_group_name_H-M   'P 1'
#
loop_
_entity.id
_entity.type
_entity.pdbx_description
1 polymer ?
#
loop_
_entity_poly.entity_id
_entity_poly.type
_entity_poly.pdbx_seq_one_letter_code
_entity_poly.pdbx_strand_id
1 'polypeptide(L)'
;MPRATDKPSNLVIDLRGLDDIRIEEIPHTLALLAAAQAQLAARLLQNGVSGSNADVRNDGLLTANQASKKCGFSVDWLYRHSQSLPFVIRVGRSLRFSEAGLEKWIRSRSGR
;
A
#
# COMPACT_ATOMS: atom_id res chain seq x y z
N MET A 1 15.55 -7.30 -11.34
CA MET A 1 14.35 -6.78 -10.66
C MET A 1 14.30 -5.25 -10.80
N PRO A 2 13.67 -4.67 -11.83
CA PRO A 2 13.52 -3.22 -11.93
C PRO A 2 12.08 -2.79 -11.59
N ARG A 3 11.94 -1.95 -10.55
CA ARG A 3 10.78 -1.10 -10.27
C ARG A 3 11.03 0.22 -10.99
N ALA A 4 10.38 0.47 -12.12
CA ALA A 4 10.31 1.79 -12.74
C ALA A 4 9.25 1.79 -13.85
N THR A 5 8.05 2.27 -13.53
CA THR A 5 7.22 3.07 -14.46
C THR A 5 6.29 3.90 -13.60
N ASP A 6 6.81 5.07 -13.24
CA ASP A 6 6.07 6.21 -12.72
C ASP A 6 5.20 6.77 -13.86
N LYS A 7 3.88 6.82 -13.60
CA LYS A 7 2.80 7.58 -14.28
C LYS A 7 2.40 7.24 -15.73
N PRO A 8 1.12 7.54 -16.09
CA PRO A 8 0.83 8.89 -16.57
C PRO A 8 -0.02 9.72 -15.60
N SER A 9 0.48 10.93 -15.31
CA SER A 9 -0.13 11.95 -14.44
C SER A 9 -1.40 12.57 -14.96
N ASN A 10 -1.79 12.28 -16.20
CA ASN A 10 -2.90 12.93 -16.86
C ASN A 10 -3.38 11.98 -17.96
N LEU A 11 -4.12 10.94 -17.57
CA LEU A 11 -4.98 10.26 -18.52
C LEU A 11 -6.17 11.19 -18.76
N VAL A 12 -6.08 12.01 -19.80
CA VAL A 12 -7.18 12.83 -20.28
C VAL A 12 -8.06 11.93 -21.13
N ILE A 13 -9.28 11.64 -20.66
CA ILE A 13 -10.31 11.02 -21.50
C ILE A 13 -10.83 12.13 -22.40
N ASP A 14 -10.46 12.09 -23.68
CA ASP A 14 -11.01 13.02 -24.67
C ASP A 14 -12.45 12.63 -24.99
N LEU A 15 -13.39 13.53 -24.73
CA LEU A 15 -14.82 13.34 -24.94
C LEU A 15 -15.31 14.05 -26.21
N ARG A 16 -14.40 14.70 -26.96
CA ARG A 16 -14.71 15.39 -28.22
C ARG A 16 -15.00 14.34 -29.28
N GLY A 17 -16.28 14.20 -29.63
CA GLY A 17 -16.77 13.20 -30.60
C GLY A 17 -17.93 12.35 -30.09
N LEU A 18 -18.36 12.52 -28.83
CA LEU A 18 -19.57 11.86 -28.32
C LEU A 18 -20.84 12.29 -29.07
N ASP A 19 -20.88 13.53 -29.56
CA ASP A 19 -22.03 14.08 -30.31
C ASP A 19 -22.14 13.50 -31.74
N ASP A 20 -21.05 12.94 -32.28
CA ASP A 20 -21.01 12.34 -33.61
C ASP A 20 -21.41 10.84 -33.61
N ILE A 21 -21.69 10.27 -32.43
CA ILE A 21 -22.10 8.88 -32.28
C ILE A 21 -23.53 8.73 -32.81
N ARG A 22 -23.72 7.76 -33.71
CA ARG A 22 -25.06 7.45 -34.24
C ARG A 22 -25.94 6.91 -33.12
N ILE A 23 -27.23 7.24 -33.14
CA ILE A 23 -28.19 6.86 -32.09
C ILE A 23 -28.21 5.35 -31.83
N GLU A 24 -27.99 4.54 -32.86
CA GLU A 24 -27.97 3.08 -32.79
C GLU A 24 -26.72 2.55 -32.06
N GLU A 25 -25.64 3.32 -32.00
CA GLU A 25 -24.36 2.95 -31.38
C GLU A 25 -24.27 3.40 -29.91
N ILE A 26 -25.17 4.29 -29.48
CA ILE A 26 -25.23 4.81 -28.10
C ILE A 26 -25.39 3.69 -27.07
N PRO A 27 -26.33 2.73 -27.19
CA PRO A 27 -26.51 1.68 -26.18
C PRO A 27 -25.27 0.81 -26.01
N HIS A 28 -24.60 0.48 -27.13
CA HIS A 28 -23.37 -0.29 -27.12
C HIS A 28 -22.24 0.48 -26.43
N THR A 29 -22.09 1.77 -26.74
CA THR A 29 -21.07 2.64 -26.15
C THR A 29 -21.28 2.81 -24.64
N LEU A 30 -22.53 2.98 -24.19
CA LEU A 30 -22.88 3.04 -22.77
C LEU A 30 -22.52 1.74 -22.02
N ALA A 31 -22.77 0.58 -22.64
CA ALA A 31 -22.41 -0.70 -22.05
C ALA A 31 -20.89 -0.85 -21.86
N LEU A 32 -20.09 -0.44 -22.85
CA LEU A 32 -18.63 -0.45 -22.75
C LEU A 32 -18.12 0.49 -21.65
N LEU A 33 -18.70 1.68 -21.53
CA LEU A 33 -18.32 2.65 -20.50
C LEU A 33 -18.64 2.12 -19.09
N ALA A 34 -19.81 1.51 -18.90
CA ALA A 34 -20.18 0.86 -17.64
C ALA A 34 -19.21 -0.28 -17.27
N ALA A 35 -18.80 -1.10 -18.24
CA ALA A 35 -17.82 -2.16 -18.01
C ALA A 35 -16.45 -1.60 -17.61
N ALA A 36 -15.99 -0.52 -18.25
CA ALA A 36 -14.75 0.16 -17.88
C ALA A 36 -14.82 0.75 -16.46
N GLN A 37 -15.93 1.39 -16.11
CA GLN A 37 -16.18 1.89 -14.75
C GLN A 37 -16.12 0.77 -13.71
N ALA A 38 -16.79 -0.36 -13.96
CA ALA A 38 -16.80 -1.50 -13.04
C ALA A 38 -15.39 -2.10 -12.84
N GLN A 39 -14.59 -2.22 -13.90
CA GLN A 39 -13.21 -2.70 -13.80
C GLN A 39 -12.32 -1.76 -12.98
N LEU A 40 -12.43 -0.44 -13.20
CA LEU A 40 -11.68 0.54 -12.43
C LEU A 40 -12.11 0.53 -10.95
N ALA A 41 -13.41 0.41 -10.67
CA ALA A 41 -13.92 0.28 -9.31
C ALA A 41 -13.40 -1.00 -8.62
N ALA A 42 -13.42 -2.14 -9.31
CA ALA A 42 -12.87 -3.39 -8.79
C ALA A 42 -11.37 -3.26 -8.47
N ARG A 43 -10.61 -2.62 -9.36
CA ARG A 43 -9.18 -2.36 -9.17
C ARG A 43 -8.92 -1.38 -8.02
N LEU A 44 -9.78 -0.38 -7.82
CA LEU A 44 -9.73 0.53 -6.68
C LEU A 44 -9.99 -0.22 -5.39
N LEU A 45 -10.98 -1.11 -5.34
CA LEU A 45 -11.26 -1.93 -4.15
C LEU A 45 -10.09 -2.87 -3.83
N GLN A 46 -9.45 -3.46 -4.85
CA GLN A 46 -8.27 -4.31 -4.67
C GLN A 46 -7.05 -3.52 -4.16
N ASN A 47 -6.79 -2.33 -4.71
CA ASN A 47 -5.64 -1.51 -4.33
C ASN A 47 -5.89 -0.61 -3.10
N GLY A 48 -7.15 -0.33 -2.78
CA GLY A 48 -7.59 0.49 -1.65
C GLY A 48 -7.38 -0.19 -0.30
N VAL A 49 -7.16 -1.51 -0.28
CA VAL A 49 -6.75 -2.25 0.92
C VAL A 49 -5.27 -1.99 1.26
N SER A 50 -4.43 -1.61 0.29
CA SER A 50 -3.01 -1.34 0.51
C SER A 50 -2.70 0.06 1.05
N GLY A 51 -3.72 0.91 1.21
CA GLY A 51 -3.58 2.28 1.66
C GLY A 51 -4.29 2.55 2.98
N SER A 52 -3.55 2.45 4.08
CA SER A 52 -3.77 3.24 5.31
C SER A 52 -4.49 2.61 6.52
N ASN A 53 -4.97 1.36 6.53
CA ASN A 53 -5.41 0.76 7.82
C ASN A 53 -5.53 -0.78 7.86
N ALA A 54 -5.59 -1.48 6.73
CA ALA A 54 -5.67 -2.93 6.72
C ALA A 54 -4.32 -3.61 7.01
N ASP A 55 -3.20 -2.96 6.68
CA ASP A 55 -1.85 -3.47 6.98
C ASP A 55 -1.63 -3.67 8.49
N VAL A 56 -2.27 -2.87 9.36
CA VAL A 56 -2.11 -3.01 10.82
C VAL A 56 -2.78 -4.29 11.35
N ARG A 57 -3.84 -4.78 10.71
CA ARG A 57 -4.57 -5.98 11.15
C ARG A 57 -3.90 -7.29 10.73
N ASN A 58 -3.09 -7.27 9.69
CA ASN A 58 -2.35 -8.43 9.19
C ASN A 58 -0.83 -8.29 9.39
N ASP A 59 -0.39 -7.26 10.12
CA ASP A 59 1.01 -7.04 10.42
C ASP A 59 1.54 -8.17 11.31
N GLY A 60 2.53 -8.90 10.81
CA GLY A 60 3.21 -9.92 11.58
C GLY A 60 3.87 -9.31 12.82
N LEU A 61 3.38 -9.67 14.02
CA LEU A 61 3.98 -9.19 15.27
C LEU A 61 5.23 -10.00 15.60
N LEU A 62 6.40 -9.41 15.35
CA LEU A 62 7.70 -9.97 15.65
C LEU A 62 8.02 -9.88 17.15
N THR A 63 8.71 -10.90 17.65
CA THR A 63 9.40 -10.86 18.95
C THR A 63 10.70 -10.07 18.86
N ALA A 64 11.26 -9.65 20.00
CA ALA A 64 12.52 -8.92 20.03
C ALA A 64 13.68 -9.65 19.34
N ASN A 65 13.71 -10.99 19.43
CA ASN A 65 14.73 -11.82 18.77
C ASN A 65 14.53 -11.94 17.25
N GLN A 66 13.29 -11.84 16.76
CA GLN A 66 13.02 -11.80 15.32
C GLN A 66 13.33 -10.42 14.75
N ALA A 67 12.94 -9.35 15.46
CA ALA A 67 13.24 -7.98 15.09
C ALA A 67 14.75 -7.70 15.07
N SER A 68 15.51 -8.22 16.04
CA SER A 68 16.98 -8.09 16.09
C SER A 68 17.64 -8.68 14.85
N LYS A 69 17.23 -9.90 14.44
CA LYS A 69 17.75 -10.57 13.25
C LYS A 69 17.45 -9.80 11.96
N LYS A 70 16.28 -9.15 11.88
CA LYS A 70 15.90 -8.37 10.69
C LYS A 70 16.60 -7.01 10.61
N CYS A 71 16.75 -6.30 11.72
CA CYS A 71 17.38 -4.99 11.72
C CYS A 71 18.90 -5.01 11.90
N GLY A 72 19.48 -6.12 12.34
CA GLY A 72 20.89 -6.21 12.70
C GLY A 72 21.25 -5.51 14.01
N PHE A 73 20.28 -5.16 14.86
CA PHE A 73 20.52 -4.58 16.19
C PHE A 73 20.38 -5.62 17.29
N SER A 74 21.06 -5.43 18.42
CA SER A 74 20.92 -6.32 19.57
C SER A 74 19.54 -6.20 20.23
N VAL A 75 19.10 -7.27 20.88
CA VAL A 75 17.82 -7.31 21.63
C VAL A 75 17.78 -6.22 22.70
N ASP A 76 18.88 -6.02 23.43
CA ASP A 76 19.00 -4.97 24.45
C ASP A 76 18.89 -3.55 23.87
N TRP A 77 19.38 -3.35 22.65
CA TRP A 77 19.26 -2.06 21.97
C TRP A 77 17.79 -1.76 21.65
N LEU A 78 17.05 -2.76 21.16
CA LEU A 78 15.62 -2.63 20.87
C LEU A 78 14.79 -2.32 22.12
N TYR A 79 15.09 -2.94 23.27
CA TYR A 79 14.42 -2.62 24.52
C TYR A 79 14.72 -1.19 24.98
N ARG A 80 15.99 -0.78 24.95
CA ARG A 80 16.41 0.58 25.34
C ARG A 80 15.82 1.67 24.47
N HIS A 81 15.65 1.43 23.17
CA HIS A 81 15.13 2.41 22.21
C HIS A 81 13.64 2.22 21.91
N SER A 82 12.94 1.34 22.65
CA SER A 82 11.55 1.00 22.37
C SER A 82 10.59 2.20 22.34
N GLN A 83 10.89 3.27 23.06
CA GLN A 83 10.06 4.49 23.06
C GLN A 83 10.29 5.42 21.85
N SER A 84 11.44 5.33 21.19
CA SER A 84 11.76 6.19 20.02
C SER A 84 11.49 5.51 18.69
N LEU A 85 11.15 4.22 18.70
CA LEU A 85 10.91 3.42 17.50
C LEU A 85 9.43 3.48 17.10
N PRO A 86 9.10 3.86 15.86
CA PRO A 86 7.71 4.05 15.43
C PRO A 86 6.94 2.75 15.14
N PHE A 87 7.59 1.58 15.23
CA PHE A 87 7.03 0.26 14.92
C PHE A 87 6.85 -0.62 16.17
N VAL A 88 6.96 -0.04 17.36
CA VAL A 88 6.82 -0.76 18.63
C VAL A 88 5.36 -0.79 19.06
N ILE A 89 4.86 -2.00 19.31
CA ILE A 89 3.49 -2.25 19.75
C ILE A 89 3.55 -2.89 21.13
N ARG A 90 2.93 -2.24 22.12
CA ARG A 90 2.83 -2.76 23.47
C ARG A 90 1.63 -3.71 23.58
N VAL A 91 1.90 -4.98 23.85
CA VAL A 91 0.87 -6.01 24.06
C VAL A 91 0.93 -6.45 25.53
N GLY A 92 0.14 -5.77 26.37
CA GLY A 92 0.14 -5.96 27.82
C GLY A 92 1.50 -5.62 28.46
N ARG A 93 2.17 -6.65 28.98
CA ARG A 93 3.52 -6.55 29.58
C ARG A 93 4.66 -6.81 28.60
N SER A 94 4.34 -7.27 27.39
CA SER A 94 5.33 -7.60 26.37
C SER A 94 5.40 -6.53 25.28
N LEU A 95 6.59 -6.36 24.70
CA LEU A 95 6.80 -5.53 23.53
C LEU A 95 6.82 -6.43 22.28
N ARG A 96 6.07 -6.03 21.27
CA ARG A 96 6.06 -6.62 19.93
C ARG A 96 6.47 -5.57 18.92
N PHE A 97 6.97 -6.03 17.77
CA PHE A 97 7.45 -5.17 16.72
C PHE A 97 6.66 -5.46 15.45
N SER A 98 6.08 -4.43 14.87
CA SER A 98 5.39 -4.49 13.58
C SER A 98 6.41 -4.82 12.48
N GLU A 99 6.19 -5.90 11.74
CA GLU A 99 7.07 -6.33 10.66
C GLU A 99 7.08 -5.31 9.51
N ALA A 100 5.89 -4.85 9.10
CA ALA A 100 5.74 -3.85 8.04
C ALA A 100 6.35 -2.49 8.43
N GLY A 101 6.14 -2.07 9.69
CA GLY A 101 6.71 -0.84 10.24
C GLY A 101 8.24 -0.91 10.34
N LEU A 102 8.78 -2.07 10.71
CA LEU A 102 10.21 -2.34 10.72
C LEU A 102 10.82 -2.19 9.32
N GLU A 103 10.21 -2.84 8.32
CA GLU A 103 10.71 -2.83 6.96
C GLU A 103 10.64 -1.42 6.34
N LYS A 104 9.54 -0.69 6.60
CA LYS A 104 9.39 0.71 6.19
C LYS A 104 10.48 1.60 6.79
N TRP A 105 10.80 1.39 8.07
CA TRP A 105 11.81 2.16 8.78
C TRP A 105 13.25 1.83 8.33
N ILE A 106 13.54 0.57 8.01
CA ILE A 106 14.82 0.19 7.39
C ILE A 106 14.94 0.84 6.01
N ARG A 107 13.89 0.76 5.18
CA ARG A 107 13.88 1.31 3.82
C ARG A 107 14.09 2.82 3.78
N SER A 108 13.52 3.57 4.73
CA SER A 108 13.74 5.03 4.81
C SER A 108 15.15 5.42 5.24
N ARG A 109 15.91 4.51 5.88
CA ARG A 109 17.29 4.75 6.33
C ARG A 109 18.35 4.19 5.39
N SER A 110 18.07 3.08 4.71
CA SER A 110 19.00 2.44 3.77
C SER A 110 19.06 3.11 2.39
N GLY A 111 18.12 4.01 2.07
CA GLY A 111 18.10 4.78 0.82
C GLY A 111 18.89 6.08 0.87
N ARG A 112 19.84 6.22 1.81
CA ARG A 112 20.72 7.39 1.94
C ARG A 112 22.17 7.03 1.66
#